data_AF-A0A3D5PV90-F1
#
_entry.id   AF-A0A3D5PV90-F1
#
_cell.length_a   1.000
_cell.length_b   1.000
_cell.length_c   1.000
_cell.angle_alpha   90.00
_cell.angle_beta   90.00
_cell.angle_gamma   90.00
#
_symmetry.space_group_name_H-M   'P 1'
#
loop_
_entity.id
_entity.type
_entity.pdbx_description
1 polymer ?
#
loop_
_entity_poly.entity_id
_entity_poly.type
_entity_poly.pdbx_seq_one_letter_code
_entity_poly.pdbx_strand_id
1 'polypeptide(L)' 'MSMKLTNIHERTCRFCAFCKYWYDPTNSAIEPVGGSSGFWRFDMSKEALCMKTVRMKKKSWQSCSKYECKIPY' A
#
# COMPACT_ATOMS: atom_id res chain seq x y z
N MET A 1 0.16 6.74 15.34
CA MET A 1 -0.03 6.18 13.98
C MET A 1 0.42 7.24 13.00
N SER A 2 1.29 6.92 12.04
CA SER A 2 1.82 7.91 11.09
C SER A 2 1.15 7.69 9.74
N MET A 3 0.00 8.35 9.54
CA MET A 3 -0.79 8.23 8.32
C MET A 3 -0.22 9.13 7.22
N LYS A 4 -0.14 8.61 5.99
CA LYS A 4 0.26 9.37 4.80
C LYS A 4 -0.83 9.34 3.75
N LEU A 5 -1.20 10.52 3.25
CA LEU A 5 -2.09 10.69 2.10
C LEU A 5 -1.30 10.46 0.80
N THR A 6 -1.89 9.73 -0.14
CA THR A 6 -1.33 9.54 -1.48
C THR A 6 -2.43 9.34 -2.52
N ASN A 7 -2.12 9.61 -3.77
CA ASN A 7 -3.00 9.31 -4.89
C ASN A 7 -2.52 8.01 -5.57
N ILE A 8 -3.37 6.98 -5.58
CA ILE A 8 -3.02 5.65 -6.12
C ILE A 8 -2.96 5.61 -7.65
N HIS A 9 -3.46 6.64 -8.34
CA HIS A 9 -3.36 6.78 -9.80
C HIS A 9 -2.05 7.43 -10.23
N GLU A 10 -1.28 8.03 -9.32
CA GLU A 10 0.05 8.53 -9.63
C GLU A 10 1.00 7.36 -9.96
N ARG A 11 1.69 7.42 -11.09
CA ARG A 11 2.63 6.37 -11.54
C ARG A 11 3.79 6.13 -10.56
N THR A 12 4.08 7.12 -9.73
CA THR A 12 5.08 7.10 -8.65
C THR A 12 4.57 6.40 -7.39
N CYS A 13 3.25 6.25 -7.22
CA CYS A 13 2.65 5.55 -6.10
C CYS A 13 2.82 4.03 -6.28
N ARG A 14 3.94 3.52 -5.76
CA ARG A 14 4.31 2.10 -5.75
C ARG A 14 4.52 1.56 -4.34
N PHE A 15 3.79 2.10 -3.36
CA PHE A 15 3.93 1.74 -1.96
C PHE A 15 3.45 0.31 -1.70
N CYS A 16 4.20 -0.43 -0.87
CA CYS A 16 3.85 -1.78 -0.46
C CYS A 16 2.44 -1.86 0.14
N ALA A 17 1.97 -0.83 0.84
CA ALA A 17 0.62 -0.78 1.42
C ALA A 17 -0.49 -1.07 0.40
N PHE A 18 -0.30 -0.65 -0.86
CA PHE A 18 -1.24 -0.83 -1.97
C PHE A 18 -0.84 -1.97 -2.92
N CYS A 19 0.23 -2.69 -2.64
CA CYS A 19 0.71 -3.79 -3.48
C CYS A 19 -0.05 -5.08 -3.19
N LYS A 20 -0.52 -5.79 -4.21
CA LYS A 20 -1.22 -7.09 -4.06
C LYS A 20 -0.35 -8.19 -3.45
N TYR A 21 0.97 -8.04 -3.50
CA TYR A 21 1.93 -8.99 -2.94
C TYR A 21 2.30 -8.71 -1.48
N TRP A 22 1.84 -7.59 -0.92
CA TRP A 22 2.05 -7.24 0.48
C TRP A 22 0.90 -7.83 1.31
N TYR A 23 1.22 -8.82 2.13
CA TYR A 23 0.25 -9.71 2.77
C TYR A 23 -0.45 -9.07 3.98
N ASP A 24 -1.40 -8.18 3.69
CA ASP A 24 -2.34 -7.60 4.64
C ASP A 24 -3.77 -7.90 4.16
N PRO A 25 -4.27 -9.13 4.42
CA PRO A 25 -5.56 -9.60 3.87
C PRO A 25 -6.75 -8.77 4.35
N THR A 26 -6.63 -8.11 5.51
CA THR A 26 -7.65 -7.23 6.08
C THR A 26 -7.56 -5.79 5.58
N ASN A 27 -6.54 -5.45 4.78
CA ASN A 27 -6.23 -4.07 4.39
C ASN A 27 -6.16 -3.11 5.59
N SER A 28 -5.67 -3.59 6.74
CA SER A 28 -5.61 -2.86 8.00
C SER A 28 -4.67 -1.65 7.97
N ALA A 29 -3.84 -1.53 6.94
CA ALA A 29 -2.89 -0.45 6.77
C ALA A 29 -3.37 0.69 5.85
N ILE A 30 -4.55 0.59 5.22
CA ILE A 30 -5.03 1.58 4.26
C ILE A 30 -6.49 1.98 4.54
N GLU A 31 -6.84 3.21 4.22
CA GLU A 31 -8.21 3.73 4.34
C GLU A 31 -8.53 4.66 3.16
N PRO A 32 -9.74 4.58 2.59
CA PRO A 32 -10.16 5.48 1.53
C PRO A 32 -10.38 6.89 2.08
N VAL A 33 -10.10 7.92 1.27
CA VAL A 33 -10.45 9.30 1.61
C VAL A 33 -11.72 9.68 0.85
N GLY A 34 -12.79 9.97 1.60
CA GLY A 34 -14.07 10.37 1.01
C GLY A 34 -13.96 11.66 0.18
N GLY A 35 -14.71 11.72 -0.92
CA GLY A 35 -14.88 12.93 -1.73
C GLY A 35 -13.84 13.14 -2.85
N SER A 36 -12.77 12.35 -2.92
CA SER A 36 -11.72 12.52 -3.94
C SER A 36 -11.28 11.19 -4.55
N SER A 37 -11.65 10.95 -5.81
CA SER A 37 -11.28 9.74 -6.55
C SER A 37 -9.76 9.51 -6.55
N GLY A 38 -9.33 8.30 -6.18
CA GLY A 38 -7.93 7.89 -6.18
C GLY A 38 -7.12 8.31 -4.94
N PHE A 39 -7.68 9.08 -3.99
CA PHE A 39 -6.96 9.43 -2.76
C PHE A 39 -7.19 8.40 -1.65
N TRP A 40 -6.07 7.93 -1.09
CA TRP A 40 -6.04 6.96 0.00
C TRP A 40 -5.06 7.41 1.07
N ARG A 41 -5.34 7.06 2.32
CA ARG A 41 -4.35 7.15 3.40
C ARG A 41 -3.83 5.76 3.71
N PHE A 42 -2.60 5.71 4.17
CA PHE A 42 -2.01 4.48 4.68
C PHE A 42 -1.12 4.74 5.91
N ASP A 43 -1.05 3.75 6.80
CA ASP A 43 -0.24 3.81 8.01
C ASP A 43 1.21 3.41 7.70
N MET A 44 2.13 4.38 7.76
CA MET A 44 3.56 4.19 7.51
C MET A 44 4.24 3.31 8.57
N SER A 45 3.62 3.09 9.72
CA SER A 45 4.19 2.24 10.77
C SER A 45 3.99 0.74 10.51
N LYS A 46 3.01 0.37 9.66
CA LYS A 46 2.66 -1.02 9.38
C LYS A 46 3.73 -1.74 8.56
N GLU A 47 3.86 -3.02 8.82
CA GLU A 47 4.68 -3.95 8.05
C GLU A 47 3.92 -5.23 7.79
N ALA A 48 4.19 -5.85 6.64
CA ALA A 48 3.64 -7.15 6.28
C ALA A 48 4.64 -7.92 5.41
N LEU A 49 4.39 -9.22 5.25
CA LEU A 49 5.24 -10.09 4.44
C LEU A 49 5.04 -9.80 2.96
N CYS A 50 6.13 -9.78 2.19
CA CYS A 50 6.06 -9.74 0.74
C CYS A 50 6.06 -11.16 0.16
N MET A 51 4.97 -11.53 -0.52
CA MET A 51 4.79 -12.85 -1.13
C MET A 51 5.68 -13.08 -2.36
N LYS A 52 6.32 -12.04 -2.91
CA LYS A 52 7.23 -12.13 -4.07
C LYS A 52 8.72 -12.17 -3.70
N THR A 53 9.10 -11.86 -2.46
CA THR A 53 10.50 -11.78 -2.01
C THR A 53 10.74 -12.69 -0.81
N VAL A 54 10.56 -14.01 -1.01
CA VAL A 54 10.88 -15.05 -0.01
C VAL A 54 10.37 -14.70 1.40
N ARG A 55 9.16 -14.12 1.50
CA ARG A 55 8.52 -13.73 2.77
C ARG A 55 9.32 -12.73 3.63
N MET A 56 10.08 -11.83 3.02
CA MET A 56 10.66 -10.69 3.76
C MET A 56 9.56 -9.71 4.21
N LYS A 57 9.66 -9.23 5.46
CA LYS A 57 8.81 -8.14 5.94
C LYS A 57 9.19 -6.84 5.23
N LYS A 58 8.17 -6.12 4.76
CA LYS A 58 8.30 -4.79 4.13
C LYS A 58 7.41 -3.80 4.86
N LYS A 59 7.93 -2.60 5.08
CA LYS A 59 7.14 -1.47 5.59
C LYS A 59 6.16 -1.01 4.52
N SER A 60 5.01 -0.50 4.94
CA SER A 60 3.95 -0.02 4.06
C SER A 60 4.41 1.07 3.09
N TRP A 61 5.29 1.99 3.54
CA TRP A 61 5.83 3.10 2.74
C TRP A 61 6.98 2.73 1.79
N GLN A 62 7.50 1.50 1.86
CA GLN A 62 8.56 1.09 0.94
C GLN A 62 8.01 0.97 -0.48
N SER A 63 8.79 1.40 -1.46
CA SER A 63 8.46 1.21 -2.87
C SER A 63 8.74 -0.23 -3.32
N CYS A 64 7.92 -0.74 -4.23
CA CYS A 64 8.08 -2.08 -4.79
C CYS A 64 8.37 -2.01 -6.30
N SER A 65 9.42 -2.68 -6.76
CA SER A 65 9.74 -2.80 -8.19
C SER A 65 8.78 -3.72 -8.94
N LYS A 66 8.20 -4.72 -8.25
CA LYS A 66 7.17 -5.65 -8.74
C LYS A 66 5.77 -5.21 -8.34
N TYR A 67 5.55 -3.90 -8.22
CA TYR A 67 4.31 -3.32 -7.75
C TYR A 67 3.14 -3.62 -8.70
N GLU A 68 2.06 -4.11 -8.14
CA GLU A 68 0.76 -4.21 -8.79
C GLU A 68 -0.30 -3.75 -7.77
N CYS A 69 -1.09 -2.74 -8.14
CA CYS A 69 -2.10 -2.18 -7.26
C CYS A 69 -3.15 -3.24 -6.91
N LYS A 70 -3.53 -3.35 -5.63
CA LYS A 70 -4.60 -4.24 -5.16
C LYS A 70 -5.98 -3.58 -5.08
N ILE A 71 -6.04 -2.26 -5.25
CA ILE A 71 -7.30 -1.52 -5.25
C ILE A 71 -7.89 -1.65 -6.66
N PRO A 72 -9.10 -2.22 -6.81
CA PRO A 72 -9.77 -2.27 -8.10
C PRO A 72 -10.11 -0.84 -8.57
N TYR A 73 -10.03 -0.63 -9.88
CA TYR A 73 -10.41 0.63 -10.55
C TYR A 73 -11.92 0.89 -10.44
#